data_AF-A0A226DP03-F1
#
_entry.id   AF-A0A226DP03-F1
#
_cell.length_a   1.000
_cell.length_b   1.000
_cell.length_c   1.000
_cell.angle_alpha   90.00
_cell.angle_beta   90.00
_cell.angle_gamma   90.00
#
_symmetry.space_group_name_H-M   'P 1'
#
loop_
_entity.id
_entity.type
_entity.pdbx_description
1 polymer ?
#
loop_
_entity_poly.entity_id
_entity_poly.type
_entity_poly.pdbx_seq_one_letter_code
_entity_poly.pdbx_strand_id
1 'polypeptide(L)'
;MYQTEFGRFLEYRLKLSNIFNCLPFDFDKNSGRLTKSKSIRQIYIFKLQCVLTVIYAMAMFLHICIGQLTVSGRLQGVAMLLGYVMASIVKWNYSIDIAPIQVVNAFLDFEARIVESK
;
A
#
# COMPACT_ATOMS: atom_id res chain seq x y z
N MET A 1 -13.66 17.46 -7.78
CA MET A 1 -12.51 16.80 -8.43
C MET A 1 -11.91 15.66 -7.61
N TYR A 2 -11.51 15.83 -6.35
CA TYR A 2 -10.97 14.75 -5.51
C TYR A 2 -12.03 13.82 -4.88
N GLN A 3 -13.28 14.26 -4.66
CA GLN A 3 -14.39 13.46 -4.14
C GLN A 3 -15.21 12.86 -5.29
N THR A 4 -15.49 13.67 -6.31
CA THR A 4 -16.35 13.29 -7.44
C THR A 4 -15.66 12.38 -8.46
N GLU A 5 -14.40 12.66 -8.82
CA GLU A 5 -13.64 11.87 -9.80
C GLU A 5 -12.62 10.97 -9.08
N PHE A 6 -11.75 11.59 -8.27
CA PHE A 6 -10.65 10.87 -7.62
C PHE A 6 -11.13 9.93 -6.50
N GLY A 7 -12.23 10.27 -5.82
CA GLY A 7 -12.78 9.51 -4.70
C GLY A 7 -13.39 8.20 -5.16
N ARG A 8 -14.10 8.21 -6.29
CA ARG A 8 -14.59 6.98 -6.95
C ARG A 8 -13.44 6.08 -7.40
N PHE A 9 -12.40 6.67 -7.98
CA PHE A 9 -11.21 5.93 -8.41
C PHE A 9 -10.44 5.35 -7.22
N LEU A 10 -10.32 6.11 -6.14
CA LEU A 10 -9.70 5.70 -4.89
C LEU A 10 -10.50 4.55 -4.25
N GLU A 11 -11.82 4.68 -4.15
CA GLU A 11 -12.71 3.63 -3.63
C GLU A 11 -12.59 2.35 -4.48
N TYR A 12 -12.55 2.46 -5.80
CA TYR A 12 -12.37 1.32 -6.70
C TYR A 12 -11.02 0.62 -6.45
N ARG A 13 -9.92 1.38 -6.38
CA ARG A 13 -8.58 0.82 -6.11
C ARG A 13 -8.47 0.21 -4.71
N LEU A 14 -9.11 0.81 -3.71
CA LEU A 14 -9.18 0.27 -2.37
C LEU A 14 -9.97 -1.04 -2.33
N LYS A 15 -11.12 -1.12 -3.00
CA LYS A 15 -11.87 -2.37 -3.15
C LYS A 15 -11.03 -3.46 -3.79
N LEU A 16 -10.33 -3.14 -4.88
CA LEU A 16 -9.43 -4.09 -5.54
C LEU A 16 -8.30 -4.54 -4.60
N SER A 17 -7.69 -3.60 -3.89
CA SER A 17 -6.63 -3.88 -2.91
C SER A 17 -7.13 -4.74 -1.74
N ASN A 18 -8.37 -4.51 -1.28
CA ASN A 18 -9.01 -5.27 -0.22
C ASN A 18 -9.36 -6.70 -0.64
N ILE A 19 -9.71 -6.95 -1.90
CA ILE A 19 -9.85 -8.32 -2.44
C ILE A 19 -8.56 -9.11 -2.21
N PHE A 20 -7.40 -8.47 -2.44
CA PHE A 20 -6.09 -9.06 -2.22
C PHE A 20 -5.55 -8.89 -0.79
N ASN A 21 -6.31 -8.26 0.13
CA ASN A 21 -5.88 -7.91 1.49
C ASN A 21 -4.53 -7.16 1.53
N CYS A 22 -4.23 -6.39 0.48
CA CYS A 22 -2.96 -5.69 0.29
C CYS A 22 -2.84 -4.41 1.12
N LEU A 23 -3.92 -3.93 1.71
CA LEU A 23 -3.97 -2.74 2.54
C LEU A 23 -4.81 -3.01 3.81
N PRO A 24 -4.39 -2.51 4.99
CA PRO A 24 -5.15 -2.62 6.22
C PRO A 24 -6.11 -1.44 6.40
N PHE A 25 -6.71 -0.94 5.31
CA PHE A 25 -7.56 0.25 5.32
C PHE A 25 -8.86 0.00 4.58
N ASP A 26 -9.93 0.55 5.12
CA ASP A 26 -11.27 0.48 4.56
C ASP A 26 -11.83 1.88 4.32
N PHE A 27 -12.62 2.02 3.25
CA PHE A 27 -13.37 3.24 2.99
C PHE A 27 -14.70 3.18 3.76
N ASP A 28 -14.88 4.06 4.73
CA ASP A 28 -16.13 4.16 5.46
C ASP A 28 -17.13 5.00 4.64
N LYS A 29 -18.18 4.34 4.14
CA LYS A 29 -19.22 4.98 3.32
C LYS A 29 -20.05 5.99 4.10
N ASN A 30 -20.14 5.86 5.44
CA ASN A 30 -20.94 6.77 6.26
C ASN A 30 -20.22 8.10 6.49
N SER A 31 -18.91 8.06 6.72
CA SER A 31 -18.09 9.26 6.92
C SER A 31 -17.45 9.78 5.62
N GLY A 32 -17.39 8.96 4.56
CA GLY A 32 -16.66 9.29 3.33
C GLY A 32 -15.14 9.30 3.51
N ARG A 33 -14.62 8.64 4.56
CA ARG A 33 -13.21 8.68 4.97
C ARG A 33 -12.54 7.33 4.88
N LEU A 34 -11.23 7.35 4.70
CA LEU A 34 -10.37 6.20 4.89
C LEU A 34 -10.14 5.95 6.38
N THR A 35 -10.41 4.73 6.83
CA THR A 35 -10.22 4.28 8.20
C THR A 35 -9.37 3.01 8.25
N LYS A 36 -8.76 2.71 9.39
CA LYS A 36 -8.09 1.41 9.59
C LYS A 36 -9.13 0.29 9.53
N SER A 37 -8.77 -0.81 8.87
CA SER A 37 -9.64 -1.97 8.83
C SER A 37 -9.85 -2.54 10.23
N LYS A 38 -11.09 -2.92 10.53
CA LYS A 38 -11.47 -3.58 11.78
C LYS A 38 -11.35 -5.11 11.68
N SER A 39 -11.14 -5.64 10.47
CA SER A 39 -11.07 -7.08 10.22
C SER A 39 -9.73 -7.65 10.69
N ILE A 40 -9.75 -8.44 11.78
CA ILE A 40 -8.56 -9.12 12.30
C ILE A 40 -7.93 -10.01 11.24
N ARG A 41 -8.76 -10.70 10.42
CA ARG A 41 -8.28 -11.56 9.33
C ARG A 41 -7.51 -10.76 8.28
N GLN A 42 -8.02 -9.61 7.86
CA GLN A 42 -7.36 -8.76 6.86
C GLN A 42 -6.01 -8.25 7.40
N ILE A 43 -5.98 -7.80 8.65
CA ILE A 43 -4.74 -7.37 9.31
C ILE A 43 -3.73 -8.52 9.37
N TYR A 44 -4.17 -9.73 9.70
CA TYR A 44 -3.29 -10.90 9.77
C TYR A 44 -2.73 -11.28 8.39
N ILE A 45 -3.58 -11.33 7.36
CA ILE A 45 -3.15 -11.62 5.98
C ILE A 45 -2.18 -10.54 5.49
N PHE A 46 -2.46 -9.27 5.77
CA PHE A 46 -1.56 -8.16 5.42
C PHE A 46 -0.20 -8.29 6.11
N LYS A 47 -0.17 -8.61 7.41
CA LYS A 47 1.08 -8.90 8.16
C LYS A 47 1.84 -10.05 7.51
N LEU A 48 1.15 -11.13 7.16
CA LEU A 48 1.75 -12.28 6.49
C LEU A 48 2.35 -11.88 5.14
N GLN A 49 1.65 -11.07 4.34
CA GLN A 49 2.18 -10.55 3.07
C GLN A 49 3.44 -9.69 3.28
N CYS A 50 3.49 -8.87 4.33
CA CYS A 50 4.69 -8.09 4.65
C CYS A 50 5.88 -9.02 4.95
N VAL A 51 5.69 -10.04 5.78
CA VAL A 51 6.72 -11.03 6.10
C VAL A 51 7.15 -11.81 4.86
N LEU A 52 6.20 -12.27 4.03
CA LEU A 52 6.50 -12.97 2.78
C LEU A 52 7.29 -12.09 1.81
N THR A 53 7.00 -10.79 1.75
CA THR A 53 7.73 -9.84 0.90
C THR A 53 9.20 -9.73 1.35
N VAL A 54 9.46 -9.68 2.66
CA VAL A 54 10.82 -9.67 3.22
C VAL A 54 11.54 -10.98 2.94
N ILE A 55 10.88 -12.13 3.14
CA ILE A 55 11.45 -13.44 2.82
C ILE A 55 11.82 -13.53 1.34
N TYR A 56 10.92 -13.08 0.46
CA TYR A 56 11.15 -13.09 -0.99
C TYR A 56 12.31 -12.15 -1.38
N ALA A 57 12.40 -10.97 -0.78
CA ALA A 57 13.53 -10.06 -0.99
C ALA A 57 14.86 -10.68 -0.54
N MET A 58 14.90 -11.37 0.60
CA MET A 58 16.08 -12.10 1.06
C MET A 58 16.46 -13.23 0.10
N ALA A 59 15.49 -14.01 -0.38
CA ALA A 59 15.72 -15.07 -1.35
C ALA A 59 16.27 -14.51 -2.68
N MET A 60 15.72 -13.40 -3.17
CA MET A 60 16.24 -12.70 -4.36
C MET A 60 17.67 -12.19 -4.13
N PHE A 61 17.95 -11.59 -2.97
CA PHE A 61 19.30 -11.14 -2.64
C PHE A 61 20.31 -12.30 -2.67
N LEU A 62 19.99 -13.43 -2.03
CA LEU A 62 20.82 -14.63 -2.07
C LEU A 62 21.03 -15.15 -3.50
N HIS A 63 19.96 -15.17 -4.30
CA HIS A 63 20.02 -15.60 -5.70
C HIS A 63 20.89 -14.66 -6.55
N ILE A 64 20.86 -13.35 -6.31
CA ILE A 64 21.71 -12.37 -7.01
C ILE A 64 23.19 -12.54 -6.61
N CYS A 65 23.47 -12.73 -5.32
CA CYS A 65 24.83 -12.83 -4.79
C CYS A 65 25.52 -14.15 -5.12
N ILE A 66 24.81 -15.28 -4.95
CA ILE A 66 25.38 -16.63 -5.02
C ILE A 66 25.00 -17.33 -6.34
N GLY A 67 23.89 -16.94 -6.96
CA GLY A 67 23.39 -17.57 -8.18
C GLY A 67 24.26 -17.31 -9.41
N GLN A 68 24.25 -18.30 -10.32
CA GLN A 68 24.85 -18.22 -11.64
C GLN A 68 23.97 -17.38 -12.58
N LEU A 69 23.96 -16.06 -12.38
CA LEU A 69 23.29 -15.13 -13.28
C LEU A 69 24.30 -14.46 -14.22
N THR A 70 23.86 -14.17 -15.43
CA THR A 70 24.57 -13.25 -16.33
C THR A 70 24.61 -11.84 -15.72
N VAL A 71 25.56 -11.01 -16.16
CA VAL A 71 25.68 -9.60 -15.68
C VAL A 71 24.37 -8.82 -15.88
N SER A 72 23.71 -9.01 -17.02
CA SER A 72 22.40 -8.42 -17.31
C SER A 72 21.32 -8.92 -16.34
N GLY A 73 21.27 -10.23 -16.07
CA GLY A 73 20.35 -10.82 -15.10
C GLY A 73 20.55 -10.30 -13.68
N ARG A 74 21.80 -10.06 -13.27
CA ARG A 74 22.11 -9.43 -11.97
C ARG A 74 21.60 -8.00 -11.90
N LEU A 75 21.78 -7.20 -12.93
CA LEU A 75 21.32 -5.81 -12.95
C LEU A 75 19.78 -5.73 -12.86
N GLN A 76 19.08 -6.55 -13.63
CA GLN A 76 17.62 -6.66 -13.55
C GLN A 76 17.16 -7.13 -12.17
N GLY A 77 17.84 -8.13 -11.61
CA GLY A 77 17.60 -8.63 -10.25
C GLY A 77 17.77 -7.55 -9.19
N VAL A 78 18.82 -6.73 -9.27
CA VAL A 78 19.05 -5.60 -8.34
C VAL A 78 17.93 -4.57 -8.45
N ALA A 79 17.48 -4.22 -9.66
CA ALA A 79 16.36 -3.29 -9.84
C ALA A 79 15.06 -3.83 -9.20
N MET A 80 14.76 -5.12 -9.39
CA MET A 80 13.62 -5.78 -8.73
C MET A 80 13.79 -5.81 -7.21
N LEU A 81 14.97 -6.18 -6.71
CA LEU A 81 15.27 -6.22 -5.28
C LEU A 81 15.03 -4.86 -4.62
N LEU A 82 15.52 -3.77 -5.22
CA LEU A 82 15.30 -2.41 -4.72
C LEU A 82 13.80 -2.08 -4.66
N GLY A 83 13.03 -2.43 -5.70
CA GLY A 83 11.58 -2.24 -5.70
C GLY A 83 10.89 -2.97 -4.54
N TYR A 84 11.25 -4.23 -4.29
CA TYR A 84 10.70 -5.02 -3.19
C TYR A 84 11.13 -4.51 -1.81
N VAL A 85 12.36 -4.04 -1.65
CA VAL A 85 12.84 -3.42 -0.40
C VAL A 85 12.06 -2.15 -0.10
N MET A 86 11.92 -1.24 -1.08
CA MET A 86 11.17 0.00 -0.90
C MET A 86 9.69 -0.28 -0.57
N ALA A 87 9.06 -1.21 -1.30
CA ALA A 87 7.69 -1.62 -1.01
C ALA A 87 7.54 -2.22 0.39
N SER A 88 8.53 -3.00 0.85
CA SER A 88 8.54 -3.57 2.21
C SER A 88 8.64 -2.48 3.27
N ILE A 89 9.52 -1.49 3.10
CA ILE A 89 9.69 -0.37 4.05
C ILE A 89 8.36 0.38 4.22
N VAL A 90 7.71 0.76 3.12
CA VAL A 90 6.43 1.48 3.17
C VAL A 90 5.34 0.65 3.84
N LYS A 91 5.26 -0.65 3.54
CA LYS A 91 4.24 -1.55 4.12
C LYS A 91 4.49 -1.86 5.59
N TRP A 92 5.75 -2.03 6.01
CA TRP A 92 6.11 -2.44 7.37
C TRP A 92 5.74 -1.37 8.40
N ASN A 93 5.73 -0.10 8.01
CA ASN A 93 5.42 1.04 8.89
C ASN A 93 3.91 1.23 9.18
N TYR A 94 3.02 0.39 8.64
CA TYR A 94 1.56 0.57 8.74
C TYR A 94 1.01 0.63 10.19
N SER A 95 1.70 0.04 11.16
CA SER A 95 1.28 0.06 12.57
C SER A 95 1.58 1.40 13.23
N ILE A 96 2.64 2.09 12.78
CA ILE A 96 3.18 3.31 13.39
C ILE A 96 2.68 4.55 12.64
N ASP A 97 2.53 4.48 11.32
CA ASP A 97 2.26 5.66 10.50
C ASP A 97 0.90 5.63 9.82
N ILE A 98 -0.02 6.44 10.35
CA ILE A 98 -1.32 6.75 9.74
C ILE A 98 -1.27 7.98 8.84
N ALA A 99 -0.14 8.69 8.80
CA ALA A 99 0.00 9.97 8.11
C ALA A 99 -0.36 9.89 6.62
N PRO A 100 0.00 8.83 5.85
CA PRO A 100 -0.37 8.77 4.44
C PRO A 100 -1.89 8.80 4.23
N ILE A 101 -2.65 8.11 5.09
CA ILE A 101 -4.11 8.09 5.05
C ILE A 101 -4.69 9.41 5.55
N GLN A 102 -4.09 10.01 6.57
CA GLN A 102 -4.51 11.32 7.07
C GLN A 102 -4.33 12.42 6.03
N VAL A 103 -3.24 12.39 5.26
CA VAL A 103 -3.02 13.30 4.14
C VAL A 103 -4.13 13.16 3.10
N VAL A 104 -4.50 11.93 2.72
CA VAL A 104 -5.61 11.69 1.79
C VAL A 104 -6.94 12.20 2.37
N ASN A 105 -7.22 11.90 3.64
CA ASN A 105 -8.42 12.41 4.32
C ASN A 105 -8.44 13.95 4.40
N ALA A 106 -7.29 14.60 4.60
CA ALA A 106 -7.18 16.06 4.63
C ALA A 106 -7.48 16.69 3.25
N PHE A 107 -7.04 16.06 2.16
CA PHE A 107 -7.42 16.48 0.82
C PHE A 107 -8.93 16.35 0.56
N LEU A 108 -9.53 15.25 1.02
CA LEU A 108 -10.99 15.05 0.95
C LEU A 108 -11.75 16.13 1.76
N ASP A 109 -11.27 16.47 2.96
CA ASP A 109 -11.85 17.51 3.81
C ASP A 109 -11.72 18.91 3.21
N PHE A 110 -10.55 19.23 2.66
CA PHE A 110 -10.29 20.51 2.01
C PHE A 110 -11.24 20.74 0.84
N GLU A 111 -11.44 19.72 0.01
CA GLU A 111 -12.36 19.83 -1.10
C GLU A 111 -13.81 19.95 -0.67
N ALA A 112 -14.27 19.15 0.30
CA ALA A 112 -15.64 19.23 0.80
C ALA A 112 -15.99 20.67 1.22
N ARG A 113 -15.07 21.33 1.93
CA ARG A 113 -15.22 22.74 2.37
C ARG A 113 -15.25 23.73 1.21
N ILE A 114 -14.44 23.53 0.17
CA ILE A 114 -14.43 24.41 -1.00
C ILE A 114 -15.71 24.26 -1.82
N VAL A 115 -16.24 23.04 -1.91
CA VAL A 115 -17.48 22.75 -2.63
C VAL A 115 -18.70 23.31 -1.89
N GLU A 116 -18.75 23.21 -0.55
CA GLU A 116 -19.83 23.82 0.26
C GLU A 116 -19.78 25.36 0.30
N SER A 117 -18.62 25.97 0.07
CA SER A 117 -18.45 27.42 0.02
C SER A 117 -18.92 28.05 -1.30
N LYS A 118 -19.48 27.25 -2.23
CA LYS A 118 -19.93 27.67 -3.56
C LYS A 118 -21.45 27.61 -3.65
#